data_AF-A0AAW9NZJ2-F1
#
_entry.id   AF-A0AAW9NZJ2-F1
#
_cell.length_a   1.000
_cell.length_b   1.000
_cell.length_c   1.000
_cell.angle_alpha   90.00
_cell.angle_beta   90.00
_cell.angle_gamma   90.00
#
_symmetry.space_group_name_H-M   'P 1'
#
loop_
_entity.id
_entity.type
_entity.pdbx_description
1 polymer ?
#
loop_
_entity_poly.entity_id
_entity_poly.type
_entity_poly.pdbx_seq_one_letter_code
_entity_poly.pdbx_strand_id
1 'polypeptide(L)'
;MGFGNLEEMEEASPVIVLGTKTKESDTEVFRSEINNEVIGGYTKSSFLISKVFKNSENRQDININDQIIISEMSFYDKETNAQYTVNEYKNMEFDKEYLLFLVPVDEGMYAPRGVTTGKVPMFESESFNTLTVTDNDTDLVIAKEAQVKYKK
;
A
#
# COMPACT_ATOMS: atom_id res chain seq x y z
N MET A 1 -5.72 -0.46 -12.47
CA MET A 1 -5.82 -1.74 -13.20
C MET A 1 -5.24 -2.81 -12.28
N GLY A 2 -5.94 -3.93 -12.13
CA GLY A 2 -5.43 -5.09 -11.38
C GLY A 2 -4.36 -5.82 -12.18
N PHE A 3 -3.76 -6.83 -11.55
CA PHE A 3 -2.73 -7.70 -12.15
C PHE A 3 -3.30 -9.09 -12.39
N GLY A 4 -2.84 -9.77 -13.45
CA GLY A 4 -3.24 -11.14 -13.73
C GLY A 4 -2.51 -12.17 -12.88
N ASN A 5 -1.30 -11.84 -12.40
CA ASN A 5 -0.45 -12.71 -11.57
C ASN A 5 0.64 -11.91 -10.83
N LEU A 6 1.39 -12.58 -9.95
CA LEU A 6 2.45 -11.97 -9.15
C LEU A 6 3.62 -11.44 -10.01
N GLU A 7 3.98 -12.13 -11.09
CA GLU A 7 5.07 -11.74 -11.98
C GLU A 7 4.79 -10.39 -12.64
N GLU A 8 3.57 -10.19 -13.18
CA GLU A 8 3.15 -8.91 -13.74
C GLU A 8 3.23 -7.77 -12.70
N MET A 9 2.84 -8.04 -11.45
CA MET A 9 2.92 -7.05 -10.38
C MET A 9 4.37 -6.74 -10.00
N GLU A 10 5.23 -7.75 -9.94
CA GLU A 10 6.66 -7.59 -9.68
C GLU A 10 7.34 -6.77 -10.77
N GLU A 11 7.07 -7.05 -12.04
CA GLU A 11 7.61 -6.32 -13.18
C GLU A 11 7.17 -4.85 -13.15
N ALA A 12 5.89 -4.60 -12.91
CA ALA A 12 5.30 -3.26 -12.89
C ALA A 12 5.68 -2.41 -11.66
N SER A 13 6.33 -3.02 -10.66
CA SER A 13 6.71 -2.35 -9.41
C SER A 13 8.21 -2.05 -9.39
N PRO A 14 8.64 -0.77 -9.51
CA PRO A 14 10.06 -0.40 -9.46
C PRO A 14 10.70 -0.63 -8.09
N VAL A 15 9.90 -0.62 -7.02
CA VAL A 15 10.37 -0.84 -5.64
C VAL A 15 9.56 -1.95 -4.99
N ILE A 16 10.25 -2.89 -4.33
CA ILE A 16 9.63 -3.96 -3.54
C ILE A 16 10.38 -4.05 -2.21
N VAL A 17 9.67 -3.82 -1.10
CA VAL A 17 10.25 -3.74 0.24
C VAL A 17 9.38 -4.46 1.28
N LEU A 18 10.03 -4.98 2.32
CA LEU A 18 9.40 -5.41 3.56
C LEU A 18 9.63 -4.34 4.62
N GLY A 19 8.68 -4.15 5.51
CA GLY A 19 8.83 -3.22 6.61
C GLY A 19 7.57 -3.08 7.46
N THR A 20 7.62 -2.13 8.37
CA THR A 20 6.57 -1.91 9.37
C THR A 20 6.06 -0.48 9.32
N LYS A 21 4.74 -0.30 9.42
CA LYS A 21 4.17 1.04 9.61
C LYS A 21 4.54 1.55 11.00
N THR A 22 5.30 2.64 11.07
CA THR A 22 5.78 3.22 12.33
C THR A 22 4.95 4.41 12.80
N LYS A 23 4.17 5.02 11.91
CA LYS A 23 3.31 6.17 12.23
C LYS A 23 2.27 6.37 11.15
N GLU A 24 1.08 6.80 11.55
CA GLU A 24 0.14 7.48 10.66
C GLU A 24 0.33 9.00 10.79
N SER A 25 0.53 9.68 9.67
CA SER A 25 0.66 11.14 9.59
C SER A 25 -0.63 11.75 9.02
N ASP A 26 -0.58 13.03 8.66
CA ASP A 26 -1.75 13.79 8.23
C ASP A 26 -2.42 13.23 6.95
N THR A 27 -3.72 13.53 6.83
CA THR A 27 -4.50 13.31 5.62
C THR A 27 -4.44 14.55 4.74
N GLU A 28 -4.27 14.35 3.44
CA GLU A 28 -4.53 15.39 2.45
C GLU A 28 -5.89 15.14 1.80
N VAL A 29 -6.72 16.19 1.77
CA VAL A 29 -8.06 16.15 1.18
C VAL A 29 -8.09 17.16 0.04
N PHE A 30 -8.38 16.66 -1.15
CA PHE A 30 -8.55 17.48 -2.34
C PHE A 30 -10.02 17.83 -2.52
N ARG A 31 -10.31 19.13 -2.68
CA ARG A 31 -11.65 19.66 -2.88
C ARG A 31 -11.78 20.37 -4.21
N SER A 32 -12.98 20.29 -4.79
CA SER A 32 -13.36 21.05 -5.98
C SER A 32 -13.42 22.54 -5.66
N GLU A 33 -12.77 23.38 -6.46
CA GLU A 33 -12.85 24.84 -6.33
C GLU A 33 -14.25 25.40 -6.66
N ILE A 34 -15.11 24.62 -7.31
CA ILE A 34 -16.44 25.06 -7.78
C ILE A 34 -17.49 24.94 -6.66
N ASN A 35 -17.47 23.84 -5.92
CA ASN A 35 -18.52 23.48 -4.96
C ASN A 35 -17.99 22.94 -3.62
N ASN A 36 -16.67 22.93 -3.41
CA ASN A 36 -16.00 22.45 -2.20
C ASN A 36 -16.21 20.95 -1.89
N GLU A 37 -16.74 20.18 -2.83
CA GLU A 37 -16.91 18.73 -2.68
C GLU A 37 -15.55 18.02 -2.67
N VAL A 38 -15.46 16.91 -1.92
CA VAL A 38 -14.26 16.06 -1.89
C VAL A 38 -14.10 15.39 -3.26
N ILE A 39 -12.96 15.61 -3.90
CA ILE A 39 -12.60 15.03 -5.20
C ILE A 39 -11.46 14.01 -5.10
N GLY A 40 -10.83 13.89 -3.95
CA GLY A 40 -9.78 12.91 -3.70
C GLY A 40 -9.05 13.18 -2.39
N GLY A 41 -8.05 12.37 -2.11
CA GLY A 41 -7.23 12.51 -0.92
C GLY A 41 -6.43 11.25 -0.64
N TYR A 42 -5.57 11.33 0.36
CA TYR A 42 -4.76 10.21 0.83
C TYR A 42 -4.28 10.43 2.27
N THR A 43 -3.90 9.34 2.94
CA THR A 43 -3.22 9.38 4.24
C THR A 43 -1.72 9.16 4.03
N LYS A 44 -0.88 9.99 4.66
CA LYS A 44 0.58 9.78 4.68
C LYS A 44 0.94 8.79 5.81
N SER A 45 1.53 7.65 5.46
CA SER A 45 1.98 6.64 6.43
C SER A 45 3.49 6.48 6.42
N SER A 46 4.12 6.60 7.58
CA SER A 46 5.54 6.32 7.75
C SER A 46 5.79 4.82 7.76
N PHE A 47 6.74 4.37 6.96
CA PHE A 47 7.07 2.96 6.80
C PHE A 47 8.57 2.75 6.93
N LEU A 48 8.98 1.95 7.91
CA LEU A 48 10.39 1.63 8.17
C LEU A 48 10.76 0.36 7.41
N ILE A 49 11.73 0.47 6.51
CA ILE A 49 12.17 -0.64 5.65
C ILE A 49 13.02 -1.61 6.47
N SER A 50 12.61 -2.87 6.52
CA SER A 50 13.40 -3.97 7.11
C SER A 50 14.16 -4.80 6.07
N LYS A 51 13.66 -4.87 4.83
CA LYS A 51 14.31 -5.59 3.71
C LYS A 51 13.99 -4.92 2.37
N VAL A 52 14.97 -4.85 1.48
CA VAL A 52 14.80 -4.39 0.10
C VAL A 52 14.94 -5.58 -0.84
N PHE A 53 13.90 -5.87 -1.63
CA PHE A 53 13.90 -6.93 -2.64
C PHE A 53 14.13 -6.40 -4.05
N LYS A 54 13.66 -5.18 -4.34
CA LYS A 54 13.81 -4.52 -5.64
C LYS A 54 13.92 -3.01 -5.45
N ASN A 55 14.87 -2.41 -6.14
CA ASN A 55 15.06 -0.96 -6.27
C ASN A 55 15.62 -0.68 -7.69
N SER A 56 14.76 -0.73 -8.70
CA SER A 56 15.19 -0.69 -10.11
C SER A 56 15.81 0.63 -10.55
N GLU A 57 15.51 1.71 -9.85
CA GLU A 57 15.99 3.06 -10.17
C GLU A 57 17.20 3.49 -9.32
N ASN A 58 17.73 2.60 -8.47
CA ASN A 58 18.82 2.90 -7.51
C ASN A 58 18.53 4.15 -6.67
N ARG A 59 17.28 4.29 -6.21
CA ARG A 59 16.84 5.43 -5.40
C ARG A 59 17.55 5.41 -4.05
N GLN A 60 18.08 6.56 -3.64
CA GLN A 60 18.93 6.67 -2.44
C GLN A 60 18.15 6.57 -1.13
N ASP A 61 16.84 6.76 -1.16
CA ASP A 61 15.91 6.68 -0.03
C ASP A 61 15.34 5.26 0.19
N ILE A 62 15.78 4.27 -0.60
CA ILE A 62 15.36 2.88 -0.49
C ILE A 62 16.53 2.03 0.00
N ASN A 63 16.80 2.08 1.31
CA ASN A 63 17.73 1.17 1.99
C ASN A 63 17.10 0.56 3.24
N ILE A 64 17.75 -0.49 3.76
CA ILE A 64 17.39 -1.08 5.05
C ILE A 64 17.55 -0.01 6.15
N ASN A 65 16.56 0.07 7.03
CA ASN A 65 16.40 1.06 8.11
C ASN A 65 16.04 2.49 7.65
N ASP A 66 15.86 2.73 6.36
CA ASP A 66 15.30 4.00 5.91
C ASP A 66 13.79 4.05 6.19
N GLN A 67 13.30 5.27 6.46
CA GLN A 67 11.87 5.53 6.59
C GLN A 67 11.38 6.24 5.33
N ILE A 68 10.38 5.64 4.69
CA ILE A 68 9.68 6.21 3.53
C ILE A 68 8.25 6.59 3.90
N ILE A 69 7.65 7.45 3.06
CA ILE A 69 6.24 7.81 3.19
C ILE A 69 5.43 7.07 2.13
N ILE A 70 4.40 6.37 2.60
CA ILE A 70 3.42 5.68 1.78
C ILE A 70 2.14 6.52 1.72
N SER A 71 1.72 6.89 0.53
CA SER A 71 0.43 7.52 0.24
C SER A 71 -0.64 6.44 0.15
N GLU A 72 -1.52 6.38 1.15
CA GLU A 72 -2.59 5.39 1.26
C GLU A 72 -3.95 5.95 0.81
N MET A 73 -4.70 5.19 0.01
CA MET A 73 -5.93 5.66 -0.66
C MET A 73 -7.20 5.59 0.21
N SER A 74 -7.05 5.60 1.53
CA SER A 74 -8.16 5.76 2.46
C SER A 74 -7.83 6.88 3.42
N PHE A 75 -8.66 7.91 3.45
CA PHE A 75 -8.39 9.15 4.17
C PHE A 75 -9.62 9.64 4.92
N TYR A 76 -9.36 10.20 6.09
CA TYR A 76 -10.38 10.81 6.94
C TYR A 76 -10.46 12.31 6.68
N ASP A 77 -11.65 12.79 6.37
CA ASP A 77 -11.97 14.20 6.24
C ASP A 77 -12.55 14.74 7.56
N LYS A 78 -11.78 15.61 8.22
CA LYS A 78 -12.17 16.25 9.48
C LYS A 78 -13.32 17.23 9.31
N GLU A 79 -13.48 17.84 8.13
CA GLU A 79 -14.52 18.85 7.90
C GLU A 79 -15.90 18.22 7.79
N THR A 80 -16.00 17.08 7.09
CA THR A 80 -17.27 16.34 6.93
C THR A 80 -17.44 15.21 7.95
N ASN A 81 -16.41 14.93 8.76
CA ASN A 81 -16.37 13.80 9.69
C ASN A 81 -16.66 12.45 8.99
N ALA A 82 -16.03 12.25 7.82
CA ALA A 82 -16.27 11.08 6.97
C ALA A 82 -14.95 10.40 6.56
N GLN A 83 -15.00 9.06 6.49
CA GLN A 83 -13.94 8.24 5.93
C GLN A 83 -14.22 8.01 4.44
N TYR A 84 -13.25 8.34 3.59
CA TYR A 84 -13.28 8.05 2.16
C TYR A 84 -12.32 6.89 1.87
N THR A 85 -12.76 5.95 1.02
CA THR A 85 -11.96 4.82 0.59
C THR A 85 -12.22 4.50 -0.88
N VAL A 86 -11.20 4.01 -1.57
CA VAL A 86 -11.30 3.49 -2.94
C VAL A 86 -11.29 1.96 -2.87
N ASN A 87 -12.28 1.29 -3.47
CA ASN A 87 -12.37 -0.18 -3.54
C ASN A 87 -12.19 -0.88 -2.17
N GLU A 88 -12.82 -0.34 -1.13
CA GLU A 88 -12.75 -0.90 0.24
C GLU A 88 -11.32 -0.95 0.83
N TYR A 89 -10.38 -0.18 0.26
CA TYR A 89 -9.02 -0.07 0.76
C TYR A 89 -9.02 0.36 2.24
N LYS A 90 -8.32 -0.43 3.06
CA LYS A 90 -8.03 -0.11 4.46
C LYS A 90 -6.58 0.30 4.61
N ASN A 91 -6.29 1.37 5.34
CA ASN A 91 -4.91 1.74 5.61
C ASN A 91 -4.16 0.62 6.35
N MET A 92 -2.84 0.61 6.21
CA MET A 92 -1.95 -0.25 6.99
C MET A 92 -2.19 -0.02 8.48
N GLU A 93 -2.14 -1.09 9.25
CA GLU A 93 -2.21 -1.06 10.71
C GLU A 93 -0.86 -0.62 11.30
N PHE A 94 -0.92 0.14 12.38
CA PHE A 94 0.27 0.54 13.13
C PHE A 94 1.00 -0.69 13.71
N ASP A 95 2.33 -0.67 13.67
CA ASP A 95 3.20 -1.72 14.21
C ASP A 95 2.95 -3.12 13.59
N LYS A 96 2.47 -3.13 12.34
CA LYS A 96 2.30 -4.34 11.54
C LYS A 96 3.24 -4.37 10.35
N GLU A 97 3.69 -5.59 10.02
CA GLU A 97 4.60 -5.83 8.91
C GLU A 97 3.84 -6.03 7.60
N TYR A 98 4.29 -5.36 6.56
CA TYR A 98 3.75 -5.46 5.21
C TYR A 98 4.87 -5.67 4.20
N LEU A 99 4.58 -6.46 3.18
CA LEU A 99 5.33 -6.48 1.92
C LEU A 99 4.65 -5.49 0.96
N LEU A 100 5.40 -4.51 0.50
CA LEU A 100 4.90 -3.44 -0.37
C LEU A 100 5.55 -3.50 -1.75
N PHE A 101 4.69 -3.49 -2.76
CA PHE A 101 5.01 -3.31 -4.17
C PHE A 101 4.68 -1.85 -4.52
N LEU A 102 5.69 -1.06 -4.80
CA LEU A 102 5.59 0.40 -4.75
C LEU A 102 5.91 1.04 -6.10
N VAL A 103 5.22 2.15 -6.35
CA VAL A 103 5.56 3.14 -7.38
C VAL A 103 5.85 4.48 -6.72
N PRO A 104 6.84 5.25 -7.24
CA PRO A 104 7.02 6.61 -6.80
C PRO A 104 5.81 7.46 -7.20
N VAL A 105 5.42 8.37 -6.31
CA VAL A 105 4.43 9.42 -6.56
C VAL A 105 5.05 10.78 -6.20
N ASP A 106 4.23 11.82 -6.19
CA ASP A 106 4.70 13.18 -5.93
C ASP A 106 5.41 13.33 -4.58
N GLU A 107 6.23 14.39 -4.47
CA GLU A 107 6.91 14.78 -3.23
C GLU A 107 7.84 13.71 -2.61
N GLY A 108 8.33 12.76 -3.43
CA GLY A 108 9.21 11.70 -2.94
C GLY A 108 8.49 10.62 -2.13
N MET A 109 7.16 10.58 -2.18
CA MET A 109 6.38 9.52 -1.55
C MET A 109 6.25 8.32 -2.51
N TYR A 110 5.69 7.23 -1.97
CA TYR A 110 5.36 6.03 -2.73
C TYR A 110 3.90 5.66 -2.55
N ALA A 111 3.31 4.98 -3.52
CA ALA A 111 1.97 4.40 -3.38
C ALA A 111 2.02 2.88 -3.65
N PRO A 112 1.17 2.09 -2.96
CA PRO A 112 0.98 0.69 -3.29
C PRO A 112 0.52 0.55 -4.75
N ARG A 113 1.20 -0.29 -5.51
CA ARG A 113 0.83 -0.60 -6.88
C ARG A 113 -0.49 -1.37 -6.89
N GLY A 114 -1.39 -1.04 -7.83
CA GLY A 114 -2.67 -1.75 -7.95
C GLY A 114 -3.69 -1.41 -6.86
N VAL A 115 -3.50 -0.32 -6.11
CA VAL A 115 -4.35 0.14 -4.99
C VAL A 115 -4.36 -0.86 -3.84
N THR A 116 -5.01 -2.02 -4.01
CA THR A 116 -5.14 -3.08 -3.00
C THR A 116 -4.06 -4.15 -3.13
N THR A 117 -3.75 -4.58 -4.37
CA THR A 117 -2.91 -5.77 -4.62
C THR A 117 -1.46 -5.61 -4.15
N GLY A 118 -0.88 -4.42 -4.29
CA GLY A 118 0.52 -4.15 -3.96
C GLY A 118 0.82 -3.95 -2.48
N LYS A 119 -0.18 -4.12 -1.60
CA LYS A 119 -0.01 -4.10 -0.14
C LYS A 119 -0.38 -5.46 0.42
N VAL A 120 0.63 -6.24 0.79
CA VAL A 120 0.46 -7.61 1.28
C VAL A 120 0.77 -7.65 2.79
N PRO A 121 -0.22 -7.89 3.67
CA PRO A 121 0.04 -8.06 5.09
C PRO A 121 0.85 -9.33 5.33
N MET A 122 1.86 -9.26 6.20
CA MET A 122 2.74 -10.39 6.53
C MET A 122 2.38 -11.06 7.87
N PHE A 123 1.21 -10.69 8.42
CA PHE A 123 0.63 -11.17 9.66
C PHE A 123 -0.77 -11.76 9.41
N GLU A 124 -1.31 -12.47 10.41
CA GLU A 124 -2.70 -12.92 10.37
C GLU A 124 -3.63 -11.71 10.42
N SER A 125 -4.33 -11.44 9.32
CA SER A 125 -5.35 -10.40 9.25
C SER A 125 -6.71 -11.01 8.94
N GLU A 126 -7.75 -10.48 9.58
CA GLU A 126 -9.14 -10.97 9.40
C GLU A 126 -9.61 -10.90 7.94
N SER A 127 -9.02 -9.98 7.16
CA SER A 127 -9.31 -9.82 5.72
C SER A 127 -8.69 -10.92 4.86
N PHE A 128 -7.69 -11.65 5.36
CA PHE A 128 -7.01 -12.75 4.66
C PHE A 128 -7.44 -14.14 5.17
N ASN A 129 -7.90 -14.23 6.41
CA ASN A 129 -8.25 -15.51 7.06
C ASN A 129 -9.65 -16.05 6.71
N THR A 130 -10.55 -15.24 6.15
CA THR A 130 -11.94 -15.63 5.83
C THR A 130 -12.12 -16.28 4.45
N LEU A 131 -11.06 -16.40 3.65
CA LEU A 131 -11.17 -16.80 2.25
C LEU A 131 -10.56 -18.19 2.07
N THR A 132 -11.41 -19.21 2.29
CA THR A 132 -11.20 -20.58 1.82
C THR A 132 -10.86 -20.57 0.33
N VAL A 133 -10.01 -21.50 -0.11
CA VAL A 133 -9.39 -21.58 -1.45
C VAL A 133 -10.40 -21.91 -2.56
N THR A 134 -11.49 -21.14 -2.65
CA THR A 134 -12.55 -21.28 -3.65
C THR A 134 -12.92 -19.96 -4.34
N ASP A 135 -12.37 -18.81 -3.94
CA ASP A 135 -12.74 -17.53 -4.56
C ASP A 135 -11.82 -17.16 -5.73
N ASN A 136 -12.45 -16.88 -6.87
CA ASN A 136 -11.83 -16.43 -8.14
C ASN A 136 -11.21 -15.02 -8.05
N ASP A 137 -10.77 -14.59 -6.87
CA ASP A 137 -10.21 -13.26 -6.66
C ASP A 137 -8.69 -13.30 -6.90
N THR A 138 -8.30 -12.78 -8.07
CA THR A 138 -6.91 -12.74 -8.53
C THR A 138 -6.01 -11.98 -7.55
N ASP A 139 -6.50 -10.94 -6.85
CA ASP A 139 -5.69 -10.16 -5.92
C ASP A 139 -5.28 -10.99 -4.69
N LEU A 140 -6.19 -11.82 -4.19
CA LEU A 140 -5.91 -12.72 -3.06
C LEU A 140 -4.90 -13.81 -3.43
N VAL A 141 -5.02 -14.36 -4.63
CA VAL A 141 -4.07 -15.38 -5.14
C VAL A 141 -2.68 -14.77 -5.21
N ILE A 142 -2.55 -13.59 -5.83
CA ILE A 142 -1.29 -12.85 -5.92
C ILE A 142 -0.70 -12.56 -4.54
N ALA A 143 -1.51 -12.09 -3.60
CA ALA A 143 -1.03 -11.77 -2.26
C ALA A 143 -0.56 -13.01 -1.48
N LYS A 144 -1.26 -14.15 -1.60
CA LYS A 144 -0.84 -15.43 -0.99
C LYS A 144 0.45 -15.95 -1.62
N GLU A 145 0.59 -15.87 -2.95
CA GLU A 145 1.83 -16.22 -3.65
C GLU A 145 3.00 -15.34 -3.19
N ALA A 146 2.77 -14.04 -3.04
CA ALA A 146 3.77 -13.09 -2.55
C ALA A 146 4.20 -13.44 -1.12
N GLN A 147 3.26 -13.71 -0.20
CA GLN A 147 3.59 -14.16 1.16
C GLN A 147 4.50 -15.40 1.15
N VAL A 148 4.20 -16.39 0.31
CA VAL A 148 5.00 -17.63 0.21
C VAL A 148 6.39 -17.34 -0.38
N LYS A 149 6.48 -16.51 -1.41
CA LYS A 149 7.74 -16.18 -2.09
C LYS A 149 8.68 -15.38 -1.20
N TYR A 150 8.15 -14.39 -0.47
CA TYR A 150 8.94 -13.38 0.25
C TYR A 150 9.09 -13.64 1.76
N LYS A 151 8.40 -14.65 2.34
CA LYS A 151 8.68 -15.14 3.70
C LYS A 151 10.06 -15.82 3.88
N LYS A 152 10.81 -16.02 2.79
CA LYS A 152 12.13 -16.68 2.79
C LYS A 152 13.29 -15.73 3.09
#